data_AF-A0A6M0IH38-F1
#
_entry.id   AF-A0A6M0IH38-F1
#
_cell.length_a   1.000
_cell.length_b   1.000
_cell.length_c   1.000
_cell.angle_alpha   90.00
_cell.angle_beta   90.00
_cell.angle_gamma   90.00
#
_symmetry.space_group_name_H-M   'P 1'
#
loop_
_entity.id
_entity.type
_entity.pdbx_description
1 polymer ?
#
loop_
_entity_poly.entity_id
_entity_poly.type
_entity_poly.pdbx_seq_one_letter_code
_entity_poly.pdbx_strand_id
1 'polypeptide(L)' 'MAARKKHLIRVMFDVLDETNHNLRLNEDLSVTATDPDEAIDWVFAEMQRHFNQPGIRIARVRICA' A
#
# COMPACT_ATOMS: atom_id res chain seq x y z
N MET A 1 -11.39 -6.98 -26.85
CA MET A 1 -10.61 -5.96 -26.12
C MET A 1 -11.35 -5.64 -24.83
N ALA A 2 -10.98 -6.28 -23.71
CA ALA A 2 -11.62 -6.00 -22.43
C ALA A 2 -11.20 -4.60 -21.99
N ALA A 3 -12.14 -3.66 -21.98
CA ALA A 3 -11.97 -2.37 -21.34
C ALA A 3 -11.72 -2.65 -19.85
N ARG A 4 -10.44 -2.70 -19.50
CA ARG A 4 -9.90 -2.80 -18.15
C ARG A 4 -10.37 -1.56 -17.38
N LYS A 5 -11.60 -1.61 -16.85
CA LYS A 5 -12.17 -0.56 -16.01
C LYS A 5 -11.29 -0.47 -14.79
N LYS A 6 -10.70 0.70 -14.55
CA LYS A 6 -9.99 0.95 -13.31
C LYS A 6 -11.01 1.02 -12.19
N HIS A 7 -10.81 0.22 -11.17
CA HIS A 7 -11.63 0.20 -9.97
C HIS A 7 -10.89 0.97 -8.87
N LEU A 8 -11.64 1.64 -8.01
CA LEU A 8 -11.06 2.19 -6.80
C LEU A 8 -10.86 1.02 -5.83
N ILE A 9 -9.60 0.70 -5.54
CA ILE A 9 -9.21 -0.39 -4.65
C ILE A 9 -8.63 0.24 -3.40
N ARG A 10 -9.18 -0.11 -2.24
CA ARG A 10 -8.68 0.35 -0.94
C ARG A 10 -7.70 -0.68 -0.40
N VAL A 11 -6.44 -0.29 -0.29
CA VAL A 11 -5.38 -1.12 0.27
C VAL A 11 -5.10 -0.63 1.68
N MET A 12 -5.35 -1.49 2.66
CA MET A 12 -4.97 -1.26 4.06
C MET A 12 -3.63 -1.91 4.34
N PHE A 13 -2.75 -1.22 5.04
CA PHE A 13 -1.44 -1.73 5.38
C PHE A 13 -0.99 -1.24 6.75
N ASP A 14 -0.11 -2.03 7.36
CA ASP A 14 0.53 -1.70 8.63
C ASP A 14 1.99 -1.34 8.31
N VAL A 15 2.46 -0.21 8.82
CA VAL A 15 3.84 0.27 8.65
C VAL A 15 4.57 0.14 9.99
N LEU A 16 5.67 -0.61 9.97
CA LEU A 16 6.61 -0.69 11.07
C LEU A 16 7.79 0.23 10.79
N ASP A 17 7.95 1.24 11.64
CA ASP A 17 9.15 2.07 11.71
C ASP A 17 10.08 1.49 12.78
N GLU A 18 11.08 0.73 12.35
CA GLU A 18 12.08 0.11 13.20
C GLU A 18 13.00 1.16 13.85
N THR A 19 13.12 2.35 13.26
CA THR A 19 14.00 3.44 13.76
C THR A 19 13.43 4.08 15.02
N ASN A 20 12.13 4.36 15.02
CA ASN A 20 11.39 5.01 16.09
C ASN A 20 10.60 4.00 16.95
N HIS A 21 10.75 2.69 16.68
CA HIS A 21 9.92 1.63 17.25
C HIS A 21 8.42 1.94 17.17
N ASN A 22 8.01 2.59 16.08
CA ASN A 22 6.66 3.09 15.93
C ASN A 22 5.90 2.20 14.95
N LEU A 23 4.75 1.70 15.40
CA LEU A 23 3.91 0.82 14.60
C LEU A 23 2.66 1.62 14.20
N ARG A 24 2.60 2.01 12.93
CA ARG A 24 1.40 2.60 12.35
C ARG A 24 0.50 1.49 11.84
N LEU A 25 -0.63 1.32 12.51
CA LEU A 25 -1.60 0.29 12.19
C LEU A 25 -2.79 0.87 11.45
N ASN A 26 -3.36 0.08 10.55
CA ASN A 26 -4.57 0.42 9.79
C ASN A 26 -4.41 1.67 8.91
N GLU A 27 -3.22 1.95 8.41
CA GLU A 27 -3.07 2.93 7.34
C GLU A 27 -3.82 2.40 6.11
N ASP A 28 -4.42 3.31 5.34
CA ASP A 28 -5.11 2.93 4.13
C ASP A 28 -4.85 3.90 2.98
N LEU A 29 -4.76 3.35 1.78
CA LEU A 29 -4.57 4.10 0.56
C LEU A 29 -5.57 3.59 -0.47
N SER A 30 -6.37 4.50 -1.01
CA SER A 30 -7.31 4.20 -2.08
C SER A 30 -6.66 4.53 -3.42
N VAL A 31 -6.39 3.51 -4.22
CA VAL A 31 -5.74 3.65 -5.53
C VAL A 31 -6.66 3.20 -6.64
N THR A 32 -6.57 3.86 -7.79
CA THR A 32 -7.37 3.50 -8.96
C THR A 32 -6.57 2.56 -9.84
N ALA A 33 -6.76 1.26 -9.64
CA ALA A 33 -6.01 0.21 -10.31
C ALA A 33 -6.95 -0.71 -11.09
N THR A 34 -6.41 -1.42 -12.04
CA THR A 34 -7.20 -2.36 -12.84
C THR A 34 -7.42 -3.67 -12.11
N ASP A 35 -6.45 -4.05 -11.29
CA ASP A 35 -6.43 -5.28 -10.54
C ASP A 35 -5.82 -5.03 -9.15
N PRO A 36 -6.18 -5.87 -8.16
CA PRO A 36 -5.67 -5.78 -6.80
C PRO A 36 -4.13 -5.86 -6.71
N ASP A 37 -3.49 -6.63 -7.60
CA ASP A 37 -2.03 -6.73 -7.67
C ASP A 37 -1.39 -5.40 -8.10
N GLU A 38 -1.90 -4.75 -9.15
CA GLU A 38 -1.45 -3.40 -9.57
C GLU A 38 -1.64 -2.37 -8.44
N ALA A 39 -2.74 -2.47 -7.68
CA ALA A 39 -2.94 -1.61 -6.52
C ALA A 39 -1.88 -1.80 -5.43
N ILE A 40 -1.53 -3.04 -5.11
CA ILE A 40 -0.49 -3.35 -4.12
C ILE A 40 0.87 -2.83 -4.58
N ASP A 41 1.25 -3.10 -5.83
CA ASP A 41 2.55 -2.67 -6.37
C ASP A 41 2.69 -1.14 -6.33
N TRP A 42 1.63 -0.43 -6.68
CA TRP A 42 1.59 1.03 -6.61
C TRP A 42 1.74 1.54 -5.17
N VAL A 43 0.98 0.97 -4.22
CA VAL A 43 1.08 1.32 -2.79
C VAL A 43 2.48 1.04 -2.27
N PHE A 44 3.07 -0.10 -2.65
CA PHE A 44 4.41 -0.47 -2.21
C PHE A 44 5.47 0.51 -2.74
N ALA A 45 5.39 0.87 -4.02
CA ALA A 45 6.29 1.85 -4.63
C ALA A 45 6.12 3.25 -4.02
N GLU A 46 4.89 3.67 -3.74
CA GLU A 46 4.60 4.96 -3.11
C GLU A 46 5.11 5.00 -1.67
N MET A 47 4.89 3.93 -0.90
CA MET A 47 5.43 3.82 0.46
C MET A 47 6.95 3.80 0.45
N GLN A 48 7.57 3.07 -0.47
CA GLN A 48 9.03 3.06 -0.62
C GLN A 48 9.58 4.46 -0.94
N ARG A 49 8.87 5.26 -1.75
CA ARG A 49 9.22 6.66 -2.03
C ARG A 49 9.01 7.58 -0.85
N HIS A 50 7.86 7.48 -0.19
CA HIS A 50 7.50 8.32 0.96
C HIS A 50 8.46 8.13 2.11
N PHE A 51 8.79 6.87 2.36
CA PHE A 51 9.57 6.52 3.52
C PHE A 51 11.06 6.56 3.23
N ASN A 52 11.54 6.19 2.04
CA ASN A 52 12.95 6.26 1.56
C ASN A 52 14.02 6.09 2.66
N GLN A 53 13.69 5.30 3.68
CA GLN A 53 14.42 5.12 4.92
C GLN A 53 14.47 3.62 5.14
N PRO A 54 15.66 3.06 5.36
CA PRO A 54 15.84 1.62 5.46
C PRO A 54 15.14 0.99 6.67
N GLY A 55 14.67 1.80 7.63
CA GLY A 55 13.98 1.34 8.83
C GLY A 55 12.46 1.26 8.70
N ILE A 56 11.87 1.53 7.54
CA ILE A 56 10.42 1.51 7.38
C ILE A 56 10.01 0.31 6.54
N ARG A 57 9.21 -0.57 7.13
CA ARG A 57 8.76 -1.83 6.53
C ARG A 57 7.25 -1.94 6.55
N ILE A 58 6.67 -2.37 5.45
CA ILE A 58 5.27 -2.75 5.41
C ILE A 58 5.14 -4.12 6.08
N ALA A 59 4.51 -4.15 7.24
CA ALA A 59 4.35 -5.35 8.06
C ALA A 59 3.16 -6.21 7.60
N ARG A 60 2.11 -5.58 7.06
CA ARG A 60 0.91 -6.28 6.60
C ARG A 60 0.24 -5.50 5.49
N VAL A 61 -0.35 -6.21 4.52
CA VAL A 61 -1.18 -5.64 3.46
C VAL A 61 -2.50 -6.40 3.41
N ARG A 62 -3.61 -5.68 3.24
CA ARG A 62 -4.96 -6.21 3.06
C ARG A 62 -5.68 -5.39 2.01
N ILE A 63 -6.49 -6.05 1.20
CA ILE A 63 -7.35 -5.37 0.24
C ILE A 63 -8.76 -5.35 0.82
N CYS A 64 -9.32 -4.15 0.92
CA CYS A 64 -10.73 -3.95 1.20
C CYS A 64 -11.46 -3.76 -0.13
N ALA A 65 -12.31 -4.73 -0.45
CA ALA A 65 -13.21 -4.71 -1.59
C ALA A 65 -14.58 -4.14 -1.19
#